data_AF-A0A522PD07-F1
#
_entry.id   AF-A0A522PD07-F1
#
_cell.length_a   1.000
_cell.length_b   1.000
_cell.length_c   1.000
_cell.angle_alpha   90.00
_cell.angle_beta   90.00
_cell.angle_gamma   90.00
#
_symmetry.space_group_name_H-M   'P 1'
#
loop_
_entity.id
_entity.type
_entity.pdbx_description
1 polymer ?
#
loop_
_entity_poly.entity_id
_entity_poly.type
_entity_poly.pdbx_seq_one_letter_code
_entity_poly.pdbx_strand_id
1 'polypeptide(L)' 'MARKHPRSYAPEFRHNVVELARAGRRPEDLAREFELSAQTVRNWIKQAD' A
#
# COMPACT_ATOMS: atom_id res chain seq x y z
N MET A 1 6.44 24.38 -7.04
CA MET A 1 5.25 24.16 -6.18
C MET A 1 5.23 22.70 -5.75
N ALA A 2 5.74 22.38 -4.56
CA ALA A 2 5.67 21.01 -4.04
C ALA A 2 4.21 20.73 -3.67
N ARG A 3 3.54 19.86 -4.44
CA ARG A 3 2.20 19.40 -4.09
C ARG A 3 2.33 18.62 -2.79
N LYS A 4 2.04 19.30 -1.67
CA LYS A 4 1.94 18.71 -0.34
C LYS A 4 0.78 17.69 -0.42
N HIS A 5 1.09 16.43 -0.68
CA HIS A 5 0.11 15.34 -0.69
C HIS A 5 -0.42 15.17 0.74
N PRO A 6 -1.61 15.68 1.08
CA PRO A 6 -2.11 15.65 2.45
C PRO A 6 -2.87 14.34 2.66
N ARG A 7 -2.14 13.22 2.58
CA ARG A 7 -2.56 11.88 3.03
C ARG A 7 -1.40 10.90 2.86
N SER A 8 -0.30 11.15 3.55
CA SER A 8 0.65 10.08 3.81
C SER A 8 -0.09 9.05 4.66
N TYR A 9 -0.54 7.95 4.05
CA TYR A 9 -0.98 6.77 4.81
C TYR A 9 0.05 6.50 5.90
N ALA A 10 -0.40 6.23 7.13
CA ALA A 10 0.50 5.98 8.23
C ALA A 10 1.55 4.93 7.81
N PRO A 11 2.84 5.14 8.08
CA PRO A 11 3.89 4.21 7.65
C PRO A 11 3.60 2.78 8.16
N GLU A 12 3.03 2.64 9.36
CA GLU A 12 2.59 1.39 9.96
C GLU A 12 1.51 0.69 9.11
N PHE A 13 0.55 1.46 8.60
CA PHE A 13 -0.50 0.94 7.73
C PHE A 13 0.06 0.41 6.41
N ARG A 14 0.98 1.15 5.80
CA ARG A 14 1.66 0.68 4.58
C ARG A 14 2.46 -0.59 4.85
N HIS A 15 3.16 -0.64 5.99
CA HIS A 15 3.92 -1.82 6.41
C HIS A 15 3.01 -3.04 6.56
N ASN A 16 1.88 -2.89 7.25
CA ASN A 16 0.91 -3.98 7.42
C ASN A 16 0.40 -4.50 6.07
N VAL A 17 0.04 -3.61 5.15
CA VAL A 17 -0.42 -4.00 3.79
C VAL A 17 0.68 -4.72 3.00
N VAL A 18 1.93 -4.27 3.10
CA VAL A 18 3.07 -4.91 2.44
C VAL A 18 3.37 -6.27 3.05
N GLU A 19 3.33 -6.41 4.38
CA GLU A 19 3.52 -7.70 5.06
C GLU A 19 2.44 -8.71 4.67
N LEU A 20 1.17 -8.29 4.61
CA LEU A 20 0.08 -9.15 4.13
C LEU A 20 0.31 -9.58 2.67
N ALA A 21 0.78 -8.68 1.82
CA ALA A 21 1.10 -9.01 0.43
C ALA A 21 2.27 -10.00 0.33
N ARG A 22 3.31 -9.82 1.16
CA ARG A 22 4.46 -10.75 1.25
C ARG A 22 4.09 -12.11 1.85
N ALA A 23 3.08 -12.16 2.71
CA ALA A 23 2.50 -13.41 3.20
C ALA A 23 1.72 -14.19 2.12
N GLY A 24 1.68 -13.71 0.87
CA GLY A 24 1.06 -14.39 -0.27
C GLY A 24 -0.36 -13.89 -0.59
N ARG A 25 -0.84 -12.84 0.06
CA ARG A 25 -2.12 -12.21 -0.31
C ARG A 25 -1.97 -11.43 -1.62
N ARG A 26 -2.98 -11.48 -2.48
CA ARG A 26 -2.96 -10.74 -3.74
C ARG A 26 -3.13 -9.23 -3.47
N PRO A 27 -2.35 -8.37 -4.15
CA PRO A 27 -2.51 -6.91 -4.05
C PRO A 27 -3.92 -6.40 -4.38
N GLU A 28 -4.66 -7.13 -5.22
CA GLU A 28 -6.02 -6.79 -5.63
C GLU A 28 -7.04 -7.04 -4.51
N ASP A 29 -6.88 -8.13 -3.75
CA ASP A 29 -7.74 -8.43 -2.60
C ASP A 29 -7.49 -7.42 -1.48
N LEU A 30 -6.23 -7.10 -1.20
CA LEU A 30 -5.85 -6.07 -0.24
C LEU A 30 -6.38 -4.70 -0.66
N ALA A 31 -6.29 -4.36 -1.95
CA ALA A 31 -6.84 -3.12 -2.47
C ALA A 31 -8.36 -3.01 -2.23
N ARG A 32 -9.11 -4.10 -2.42
CA ARG A 32 -10.55 -4.13 -2.14
C ARG A 32 -10.86 -4.01 -0.65
N GLU A 33 -10.09 -4.69 0.19
CA GLU A 33 -10.26 -4.72 1.65
C GLU A 33 -9.95 -3.36 2.30
N PHE A 34 -8.93 -2.68 1.80
CA PHE A 34 -8.47 -1.38 2.32
C PHE A 34 -9.02 -0.18 1.53
N GLU A 35 -9.93 -0.41 0.59
CA GLU A 35 -10.47 0.61 -0.34
C GLU A 35 -9.36 1.41 -1.07
N LEU A 36 -8.22 0.75 -1.33
CA LEU A 36 -7.09 1.30 -2.06
C LEU A 36 -7.13 0.89 -3.52
N SER A 37 -6.26 1.50 -4.33
CA SER A 37 -5.97 0.98 -5.66
C SER A 37 -4.94 -0.16 -5.57
N ALA A 38 -5.11 -1.20 -6.39
CA ALA A 38 -4.10 -2.27 -6.52
C ALA A 38 -2.74 -1.72 -6.96
N GLN A 39 -2.72 -0.60 -7.70
CA GLN A 39 -1.51 0.12 -8.08
C GLN A 39 -0.78 0.68 -6.85
N THR A 40 -1.50 1.22 -5.87
CA THR A 40 -0.94 1.74 -4.61
C THR A 40 -0.25 0.62 -3.83
N VAL A 41 -0.91 -0.53 -3.68
CA VAL A 41 -0.34 -1.69 -2.99
C VAL A 41 0.92 -2.19 -3.69
N ARG A 42 0.90 -2.33 -5.02
CA ARG A 42 2.09 -2.72 -5.81
C ARG A 42 3.24 -1.73 -5.65
N ASN A 43 2.95 -0.44 -5.66
CA ASN A 43 3.97 0.60 -5.48
C ASN A 43 4.60 0.53 -4.08
N TRP A 44 3.84 0.21 -3.04
CA TRP A 44 4.38 0.04 -1.69
C TRP A 44 5.23 -1.21 -1.55
N ILE A 45 4.82 -2.33 -2.16
CA ILE A 45 5.64 -3.55 -2.21
C ILE A 45 6.98 -3.25 -2.87
N LYS A 46 6.96 -2.54 -4.01
CA LYS A 46 8.18 -2.13 -4.74
C LYS A 46 9.05 -1.13 -3.97
N GLN A 47 8.48 -0.34 -3.07
CA GLN A 47 9.25 0.60 -2.23
C GLN A 47 9.85 -0.08 -0.99
N ALA A 48 9.33 -1.24 -0.60
CA ALA A 48 9.79 -2.01 0.56
C ALA A 48 10.75 -3.14 0.19
N ASP A 49 10.83 -3.49 -1.10
CA ASP A 49 11.94 -4.22 -1.73
C ASP A 49 13.09 -3.25 -2.01
#